data_AF-A0A506XSP6-F1
#
_entry.id   AF-A0A506XSP6-F1
#
_cell.length_a   1.000
_cell.length_b   1.000
_cell.length_c   1.000
_cell.angle_alpha   90.00
_cell.angle_beta   90.00
_cell.angle_gamma   90.00
#
_symmetry.space_group_name_H-M   'P 1'
#
loop_
_entity.id
_entity.type
_entity.pdbx_description
1 polymer ?
#
loop_
_entity_poly.entity_id
_entity_poly.type
_entity_poly.pdbx_seq_one_letter_code
_entity_poly.pdbx_strand_id
1 'polypeptide(L)'
;MALYDFITAVAATYERRLDSDGHRILATAPDTLDPLLPAGYIVRSGGGKGRATLTPWFAVLDPDETSTPQDGMYVVYIFSADLRQVTLLLGQGATRLSDDRGWSVARERLLSDASTLRGALGSAVDDLQDSFELGDRGKRALSYMAGGIVSKTYEVGALPDDSVLERDLARFMSLYVRARIERSNHAQLDPGSIVLPARPLVPSELAFAPKSDEDYLVSIRGVEAVARSRRHETIVRELGEILEARGHEAGTNVHPIDLEVLALERRWMIEVKVVRNGDARAAVREAIGQLFEYRYFLRRDQPVTLTAAFSEPVGDAYVQLLQELGIEAIWKSRPRWEGTPDARFNLLA
;
A
#
# COMPACT_ATOMS: atom_id res chain seq x y z
N MET A 1 -12.67 -15.93 -11.38
CA MET A 1 -13.75 -16.61 -10.61
C MET A 1 -14.51 -15.52 -9.88
N ALA A 2 -15.83 -15.67 -9.70
CA ALA A 2 -16.63 -14.71 -8.94
C ALA A 2 -16.25 -14.73 -7.45
N LEU A 3 -16.49 -13.64 -6.71
CA LEU A 3 -16.06 -13.53 -5.31
C LEU A 3 -16.87 -14.48 -4.40
N TYR A 4 -18.16 -14.64 -4.67
CA TYR A 4 -19.04 -15.62 -4.03
C TYR A 4 -18.49 -17.04 -4.16
N ASP A 5 -18.16 -17.44 -5.40
CA ASP A 5 -17.64 -18.77 -5.71
C ASP A 5 -16.29 -18.99 -5.03
N PHE A 6 -15.42 -17.98 -5.06
CA PHE A 6 -14.13 -18.03 -4.38
C PHE A 6 -14.27 -18.26 -2.87
N ILE A 7 -15.06 -17.44 -2.19
CA ILE A 7 -15.25 -17.54 -0.73
C ILE A 7 -15.84 -18.92 -0.36
N THR A 8 -16.87 -19.35 -1.08
CA THR A 8 -17.54 -20.64 -0.84
C THR A 8 -16.59 -21.81 -1.09
N ALA A 9 -15.79 -21.76 -2.16
CA ALA A 9 -14.83 -22.80 -2.49
C ALA A 9 -13.71 -22.89 -1.44
N VAL A 10 -13.16 -21.77 -0.97
CA VAL A 10 -12.18 -21.76 0.13
C VAL A 10 -12.80 -22.39 1.38
N ALA A 11 -13.97 -21.94 1.81
CA ALA A 11 -14.62 -22.47 3.01
C ALA A 11 -14.93 -23.98 2.94
N ALA A 12 -15.33 -24.47 1.76
CA ALA A 12 -15.69 -25.87 1.57
C ALA A 12 -14.48 -26.82 1.50
N THR A 13 -13.32 -26.32 1.09
CA THR A 13 -12.15 -27.17 0.75
C THR A 13 -10.91 -26.88 1.59
N TYR A 14 -10.94 -25.85 2.44
CA TYR A 14 -9.81 -25.51 3.31
C TYR A 14 -9.70 -26.53 4.44
N GLU A 15 -8.62 -27.29 4.43
CA GLU A 15 -8.23 -28.16 5.53
C GLU A 15 -7.03 -27.54 6.26
N ARG A 16 -6.83 -27.95 7.52
CA ARG A 16 -5.66 -27.53 8.33
C ARG A 16 -4.37 -28.26 7.90
N ARG A 17 -4.16 -28.34 6.59
CA ARG A 17 -3.08 -29.02 5.89
C ARG A 17 -2.69 -28.17 4.67
N LEU A 18 -1.41 -27.83 4.58
CA LEU A 18 -0.89 -26.82 3.65
C LEU A 18 -1.04 -27.19 2.17
N ASP A 19 -1.24 -28.45 1.85
CA ASP A 19 -1.38 -28.99 0.49
C ASP A 19 -2.84 -29.34 0.13
N SER A 20 -3.82 -28.88 0.92
CA SER A 20 -5.24 -29.01 0.61
C SER A 20 -5.67 -28.12 -0.55
N ASP A 21 -6.79 -28.47 -1.19
CA ASP A 21 -7.33 -27.69 -2.31
C ASP A 21 -7.74 -26.29 -1.88
N GLY A 22 -8.30 -26.11 -0.68
CA GLY A 22 -8.64 -24.79 -0.18
C GLY A 22 -7.43 -23.89 0.05
N HIS A 23 -6.27 -24.46 0.37
CA HIS A 23 -5.02 -23.70 0.42
C HIS A 23 -4.58 -23.22 -0.98
N ARG A 24 -4.75 -24.05 -2.01
CA ARG A 24 -4.45 -23.68 -3.40
C ARG A 24 -5.41 -22.63 -3.92
N ILE A 25 -6.71 -22.80 -3.65
CA ILE A 25 -7.74 -21.82 -4.02
C ILE A 25 -7.49 -20.51 -3.29
N LEU A 26 -7.21 -20.53 -1.98
CA LEU A 26 -6.89 -19.31 -1.23
C LEU A 26 -5.69 -18.56 -1.83
N ALA A 27 -4.71 -19.26 -2.41
CA ALA A 27 -3.56 -18.65 -3.07
C ALA A 27 -3.94 -17.89 -4.37
N THR A 28 -5.08 -18.18 -5.00
CA THR A 28 -5.59 -17.47 -6.18
C THR A 28 -6.46 -16.25 -5.84
N ALA A 29 -6.44 -15.80 -4.57
CA ALA A 29 -7.12 -14.56 -4.17
C ALA A 29 -6.77 -13.34 -5.07
N PRO A 30 -5.52 -13.13 -5.52
CA PRO A 30 -5.21 -12.03 -6.43
C PRO A 30 -6.02 -12.07 -7.72
N ASP A 31 -6.15 -13.23 -8.35
CA ASP A 31 -6.91 -13.39 -9.60
C ASP A 31 -8.40 -13.07 -9.44
N THR A 32 -8.91 -13.17 -8.21
CA THR A 32 -10.32 -12.89 -7.87
C THR A 32 -10.54 -11.42 -7.51
N LEU A 33 -9.63 -10.82 -6.73
CA LEU A 33 -9.81 -9.47 -6.19
C LEU A 33 -9.20 -8.38 -7.08
N ASP A 34 -8.08 -8.63 -7.77
CA ASP A 34 -7.40 -7.60 -8.58
C ASP A 34 -8.33 -6.92 -9.61
N PRO A 35 -9.25 -7.63 -10.30
CA PRO A 35 -10.20 -6.99 -11.22
C PRO A 35 -11.22 -6.05 -10.56
N LEU A 36 -11.43 -6.17 -9.25
CA LEU A 36 -12.42 -5.42 -8.47
C LEU A 36 -11.81 -4.17 -7.81
N LEU A 37 -10.49 -3.99 -7.90
CA LEU A 37 -9.75 -3.00 -7.14
C LEU A 37 -9.21 -1.88 -8.03
N PRO A 38 -9.04 -0.67 -7.49
CA PRO A 38 -8.28 0.36 -8.17
C PRO A 38 -6.83 -0.08 -8.42
N ALA A 39 -6.20 0.50 -9.44
CA ALA A 39 -4.77 0.29 -9.67
C ALA A 39 -3.95 0.75 -8.45
N GLY A 40 -2.83 0.08 -8.19
CA GLY A 40 -1.91 0.43 -7.09
C GLY A 40 -1.93 -0.56 -5.94
N TYR A 41 -3.11 -1.02 -5.53
CA TYR A 41 -3.27 -2.01 -4.46
C TYR A 41 -2.64 -3.38 -4.81
N ILE A 42 -2.32 -4.14 -3.77
CA ILE A 42 -1.83 -5.51 -3.87
C ILE A 42 -2.73 -6.45 -3.08
N VAL A 43 -3.06 -7.60 -3.66
CA VAL A 43 -3.79 -8.66 -2.96
C VAL A 43 -2.81 -9.68 -2.41
N ARG A 44 -3.06 -10.12 -1.17
CA ARG A 44 -2.31 -11.17 -0.49
C ARG A 44 -3.26 -12.11 0.21
N SER A 45 -2.87 -13.36 0.41
CA SER A 45 -3.61 -14.30 1.23
C SER A 45 -2.70 -15.04 2.21
N GLY A 46 -3.31 -15.58 3.26
CA GLY A 46 -2.61 -16.24 4.34
C GLY A 46 -3.39 -17.43 4.88
N GLY A 47 -2.97 -18.62 4.46
CA GLY A 47 -3.35 -19.90 5.08
C GLY A 47 -2.41 -20.33 6.21
N GLY A 48 -1.44 -19.50 6.59
CA GLY A 48 -0.38 -19.84 7.56
C GLY A 48 0.92 -20.29 6.88
N LYS A 49 2.06 -20.09 7.58
CA LYS A 49 3.41 -20.44 7.12
C LYS A 49 3.93 -21.58 7.99
N GLY A 50 4.24 -22.72 7.38
CA GLY A 50 4.70 -23.94 8.07
C GLY A 50 3.59 -24.73 8.78
N ARG A 51 2.64 -24.05 9.43
CA ARG A 51 1.41 -24.64 9.97
C ARG A 51 0.20 -23.88 9.44
N ALA A 52 -0.82 -24.62 9.01
CA ALA A 52 -2.09 -24.05 8.59
C ALA A 52 -2.72 -23.23 9.73
N THR A 53 -3.16 -22.02 9.42
CA THR A 53 -3.87 -21.16 10.37
C THR A 53 -5.29 -21.65 10.57
N LEU A 54 -5.87 -21.36 11.73
CA LEU A 54 -7.29 -21.63 11.99
C LEU A 54 -8.20 -20.66 11.25
N THR A 55 -7.73 -19.43 11.06
CA THR A 55 -8.48 -18.31 10.50
C THR A 55 -7.80 -17.86 9.20
N PRO A 56 -7.99 -18.58 8.07
CA PRO A 56 -7.40 -18.16 6.80
C PRO A 56 -7.96 -16.81 6.38
N TRP A 57 -7.17 -16.06 5.62
CA TRP A 57 -7.55 -14.71 5.22
C TRP A 57 -7.02 -14.35 3.83
N PHE A 58 -7.64 -13.34 3.22
CA PHE A 58 -7.16 -12.66 2.03
C PHE A 58 -7.41 -11.16 2.15
N ALA A 59 -6.38 -10.36 1.85
CA ALA A 59 -6.29 -8.94 2.15
C ALA A 59 -5.94 -8.12 0.92
N VAL A 60 -6.46 -6.89 0.91
CA VAL A 60 -6.09 -5.81 0.01
C VAL A 60 -5.20 -4.86 0.79
N LEU A 61 -3.98 -4.66 0.29
CA LEU A 61 -2.97 -3.82 0.91
C LEU A 61 -2.61 -2.68 -0.03
N ASP A 62 -2.37 -1.51 0.54
CA ASP A 62 -1.81 -0.35 -0.15
C ASP A 62 -0.29 -0.35 0.05
N PRO A 63 0.54 -0.52 -0.99
CA PRO A 63 2.00 -0.50 -0.84
C PRO A 63 2.56 0.76 -0.19
N ASP A 64 1.84 1.89 -0.25
CA ASP A 64 2.25 3.17 0.35
C ASP A 64 1.90 3.26 1.85
N GLU A 65 1.13 2.30 2.35
CA GLU A 65 0.79 2.12 3.77
C GLU A 65 1.54 0.92 4.35
N THR A 66 1.42 -0.23 3.70
CA THR A 66 1.99 -1.49 4.15
C THR A 66 2.02 -2.54 3.04
N SER A 67 3.08 -3.33 3.01
CA SER A 67 3.16 -4.53 2.16
C SER A 67 2.77 -5.81 2.90
N THR A 68 2.46 -5.74 4.20
CA THR A 68 2.08 -6.90 5.02
C THR A 68 1.00 -6.55 6.05
N PRO A 69 0.09 -7.45 6.42
CA PRO A 69 -0.92 -7.16 7.46
C PRO A 69 -0.34 -7.10 8.89
N GLN A 70 0.98 -7.07 9.04
CA GLN A 70 1.68 -7.04 10.34
C GLN A 70 1.83 -5.63 10.91
N ASP A 71 1.79 -4.62 10.04
CA ASP A 71 1.85 -3.19 10.35
C ASP A 71 0.92 -2.41 9.40
N GLY A 72 0.54 -1.18 9.77
CA GLY A 72 -0.34 -0.31 9.00
C GLY A 72 -1.81 -0.72 9.01
N MET A 73 -2.64 -0.03 8.22
CA MET A 73 -4.04 -0.39 7.99
C MET A 73 -4.23 -1.24 6.75
N TYR A 74 -5.27 -2.07 6.75
CA TYR A 74 -5.61 -2.94 5.63
C TYR A 74 -7.11 -3.24 5.56
N VAL A 75 -7.57 -3.65 4.39
CA VAL A 75 -8.89 -4.27 4.21
C VAL A 75 -8.68 -5.77 4.02
N VAL A 76 -9.40 -6.60 4.77
CA VAL A 76 -9.19 -8.05 4.76
C VAL A 76 -10.49 -8.82 4.93
N TYR A 77 -10.59 -9.96 4.26
CA TYR A 77 -11.55 -11.00 4.56
C TYR A 77 -10.88 -12.06 5.44
N ILE A 78 -11.48 -12.37 6.59
CA ILE A 78 -10.96 -13.37 7.54
C ILE A 78 -12.06 -14.40 7.81
N PHE A 79 -11.74 -15.67 7.62
CA PHE A 79 -12.64 -16.77 7.98
C PHE A 79 -12.58 -17.08 9.48
N SER A 80 -13.72 -17.44 10.05
CA SER A 80 -13.80 -18.01 11.40
C SER A 80 -13.09 -19.38 11.47
N ALA A 81 -12.72 -19.82 12.67
CA ALA A 81 -11.97 -21.05 12.90
C ALA A 81 -12.69 -22.34 12.45
N ASP A 82 -14.02 -22.27 12.31
CA ASP A 82 -14.91 -23.31 11.80
C ASP A 82 -15.32 -23.09 10.34
N LEU A 83 -14.82 -22.04 9.69
CA LEU A 83 -15.08 -21.63 8.30
C LEU A 83 -16.55 -21.34 7.97
N ARG A 84 -17.41 -21.20 8.98
CA ARG A 84 -18.84 -20.90 8.78
C ARG A 84 -19.11 -19.43 8.50
N GLN A 85 -18.21 -18.55 8.95
CA GLN A 85 -18.31 -17.12 8.75
C GLN A 85 -17.09 -16.59 8.03
N VAL A 86 -17.29 -15.54 7.23
CA VAL A 86 -16.22 -14.70 6.70
C VAL A 86 -16.50 -13.24 7.09
N THR A 87 -15.51 -12.57 7.64
CA THR A 87 -15.61 -11.18 8.08
C THR A 87 -14.81 -10.28 7.14
N LEU A 88 -15.48 -9.34 6.49
CA LEU A 88 -14.83 -8.20 5.83
C LEU A 88 -14.49 -7.15 6.89
N LEU A 89 -13.22 -6.79 6.99
CA LEU A 89 -12.64 -6.01 8.08
C LEU A 89 -11.79 -4.87 7.52
N LEU A 90 -12.03 -3.65 8.02
CA LEU A 90 -11.03 -2.58 8.00
C LEU A 90 -10.28 -2.65 9.33
N GLY A 91 -9.01 -3.05 9.27
CA GLY A 91 -8.23 -3.39 10.45
C GLY A 91 -6.84 -2.78 10.48
N GLN A 92 -6.16 -3.01 11.60
CA GLN A 92 -4.84 -2.48 11.91
C GLN A 92 -3.85 -3.61 12.22
N GLY A 93 -2.60 -3.43 11.81
CA GLY A 93 -1.50 -4.36 12.09
C GLY A 93 -1.06 -4.28 13.55
N ALA A 94 -1.00 -5.42 14.23
CA ALA A 94 -0.67 -5.50 15.65
C ALA A 94 0.76 -5.96 15.93
N THR A 95 1.44 -6.56 14.95
CA THR A 95 2.66 -7.34 15.17
C THR A 95 3.80 -6.43 15.59
N ARG A 96 4.07 -5.36 14.82
CA ARG A 96 5.19 -4.46 15.13
C ARG A 96 5.03 -3.79 16.50
N LEU A 97 3.83 -3.30 16.79
CA LEU A 97 3.52 -2.69 18.09
C LEU A 97 3.65 -3.69 19.25
N SER A 98 3.25 -4.95 19.04
CA SER A 98 3.38 -6.02 20.03
C SER A 98 4.83 -6.41 20.27
N ASP A 99 5.66 -6.40 19.24
CA ASP A 99 7.08 -6.75 19.33
C ASP A 99 7.86 -5.62 20.03
N ASP A 100 7.50 -4.36 19.77
CA ASP A 100 8.15 -3.18 20.36
C ASP A 100 7.75 -2.94 21.83
N ARG A 101 6.47 -3.14 22.19
CA ARG A 101 5.90 -2.71 23.49
C ARG A 101 5.23 -3.80 24.31
N GLY A 102 5.19 -5.03 23.79
CA GLY A 102 4.47 -6.14 24.40
C GLY A 102 2.96 -6.14 24.08
N TRP A 103 2.36 -7.33 24.16
CA TRP A 103 0.99 -7.58 23.73
C TRP A 103 -0.08 -6.76 24.47
N SER A 104 0.03 -6.61 25.79
CA SER A 104 -1.00 -5.90 26.58
C SER A 104 -1.13 -4.44 26.14
N VAL A 105 0.01 -3.76 26.02
CA VAL A 105 0.10 -2.36 25.58
C VAL A 105 -0.37 -2.23 24.13
N ALA A 106 0.07 -3.14 23.25
CA ALA A 106 -0.36 -3.14 21.87
C ALA A 106 -1.88 -3.32 21.73
N ARG A 107 -2.47 -4.22 22.51
CA ARG A 107 -3.91 -4.49 22.50
C ARG A 107 -4.72 -3.27 22.95
N GLU A 108 -4.37 -2.67 24.08
CA GLU A 108 -5.06 -1.46 24.58
C GLU A 108 -4.97 -0.33 23.56
N ARG A 109 -3.80 -0.18 22.94
CA ARG A 109 -3.60 0.84 21.93
C ARG A 109 -4.42 0.59 20.66
N LEU A 110 -4.44 -0.64 20.15
CA LEU A 110 -5.25 -0.98 18.98
C LEU A 110 -6.74 -0.69 19.19
N LEU A 111 -7.26 -1.02 20.38
CA LEU A 111 -8.65 -0.73 20.74
C LEU A 111 -8.92 0.78 20.80
N SER A 112 -7.99 1.55 21.37
CA SER A 112 -8.09 3.02 21.42
C SER A 112 -8.05 3.64 20.02
N ASP A 113 -7.12 3.21 19.18
CA ASP A 113 -6.95 3.70 17.80
C ASP A 113 -8.18 3.32 16.96
N ALA A 114 -8.70 2.09 17.13
CA ALA A 114 -9.91 1.63 16.44
C ALA A 114 -11.14 2.48 16.83
N SER A 115 -11.34 2.73 18.12
CA SER A 115 -12.42 3.58 18.63
C SER A 115 -12.33 5.01 18.08
N THR A 116 -11.13 5.59 18.08
CA THR A 116 -10.89 6.95 17.58
C THR A 116 -11.19 7.06 16.09
N LEU A 117 -10.65 6.13 15.29
CA LEU A 117 -10.86 6.13 13.83
C LEU A 117 -12.33 5.86 13.48
N ARG A 118 -13.00 4.95 14.19
CA ARG A 118 -14.43 4.71 14.01
C ARG A 118 -15.24 5.98 14.29
N GLY A 119 -14.93 6.70 15.37
CA GLY A 119 -15.56 7.98 15.70
C GLY A 119 -15.37 9.03 14.60
N ALA A 120 -14.16 9.12 14.04
CA ALA A 120 -13.86 10.03 12.93
C ALA A 120 -14.59 9.68 11.62
N LEU A 121 -14.85 8.39 11.36
CA LEU A 121 -15.66 7.94 10.22
C LEU A 121 -17.16 8.30 10.37
N GLY A 122 -17.62 8.52 11.60
CA GLY A 122 -18.97 9.01 11.92
C GLY A 122 -20.09 8.16 11.31
N SER A 123 -21.15 8.81 10.83
CA SER A 123 -22.33 8.12 10.30
C SER A 123 -22.08 7.20 9.09
N ALA A 124 -20.90 7.27 8.47
CA ALA A 124 -20.54 6.40 7.36
C ALA A 124 -20.39 4.92 7.77
N VAL A 125 -20.39 4.62 9.08
CA VAL A 125 -20.17 3.27 9.62
C VAL A 125 -21.22 2.82 10.65
N ASP A 126 -22.33 3.54 10.77
CA ASP A 126 -23.39 3.27 11.77
C ASP A 126 -24.03 1.87 11.62
N ASP A 127 -24.11 1.36 10.39
CA ASP A 127 -24.64 0.03 10.06
C ASP A 127 -23.56 -1.07 10.05
N LEU A 128 -22.31 -0.75 10.35
CA LEU A 128 -21.20 -1.70 10.42
C LEU A 128 -20.89 -2.10 11.86
N GLN A 129 -20.38 -3.31 12.05
CA GLN A 129 -20.02 -3.85 13.35
C GLN A 129 -18.73 -3.18 13.87
N ASP A 130 -18.61 -3.05 15.20
CA ASP A 130 -17.40 -2.58 15.90
C ASP A 130 -16.61 -3.74 16.54
N SER A 131 -17.16 -4.95 16.44
CA SER A 131 -16.65 -6.17 17.05
C SER A 131 -17.10 -7.39 16.24
N PHE A 132 -16.29 -8.43 16.26
CA PHE A 132 -16.56 -9.70 15.56
C PHE A 132 -15.82 -10.82 16.25
N GLU A 133 -16.24 -12.06 16.02
CA GLU A 133 -15.66 -13.24 16.65
C GLU A 133 -15.06 -14.16 15.58
N LEU A 134 -13.85 -14.66 15.83
CA LEU A 134 -13.18 -15.59 14.92
C LEU A 134 -13.22 -17.03 15.39
N GLY A 135 -13.77 -17.31 16.58
CA GLY A 135 -13.80 -18.68 17.14
C GLY A 135 -12.40 -19.23 17.48
N ASP A 136 -11.38 -18.38 17.55
CA ASP A 136 -10.02 -18.72 17.98
C ASP A 136 -9.56 -17.73 19.07
N ARG A 137 -8.94 -18.26 20.13
CA ARG A 137 -8.36 -17.47 21.23
C ARG A 137 -6.85 -17.33 21.11
N GLY A 138 -6.26 -17.81 20.03
CA GLY A 138 -4.86 -17.60 19.70
C GLY A 138 -4.53 -16.11 19.54
N LYS A 139 -3.28 -15.74 19.85
CA LYS A 139 -2.80 -14.34 19.81
C LYS A 139 -3.16 -13.63 18.50
N ARG A 140 -3.06 -14.33 17.35
CA ARG A 140 -3.39 -13.75 16.03
C ARG A 140 -4.87 -13.37 15.90
N ALA A 141 -5.78 -14.26 16.27
CA ALA A 141 -7.21 -13.96 16.24
C ALA A 141 -7.56 -12.80 17.18
N LEU A 142 -6.99 -12.81 18.39
CA LEU A 142 -7.14 -11.70 19.35
C LEU A 142 -6.58 -10.37 18.79
N SER A 143 -5.48 -10.41 18.03
CA SER A 143 -4.93 -9.23 17.37
C SER A 143 -5.86 -8.68 16.29
N TYR A 144 -6.46 -9.53 15.45
CA TYR A 144 -7.43 -9.09 14.45
C TYR A 144 -8.65 -8.45 15.10
N MET A 145 -9.21 -9.08 16.14
CA MET A 145 -10.38 -8.55 16.84
C MET A 145 -10.07 -7.24 17.57
N ALA A 146 -8.89 -7.10 18.18
CA ALA A 146 -8.49 -5.87 18.85
C ALA A 146 -8.17 -4.72 17.87
N GLY A 147 -7.64 -5.05 16.68
CA GLY A 147 -7.28 -4.08 15.64
C GLY A 147 -8.42 -3.71 14.70
N GLY A 148 -9.62 -4.25 14.89
CA GLY A 148 -10.76 -4.00 14.01
C GLY A 148 -11.38 -2.62 14.23
N ILE A 149 -11.39 -1.79 13.19
CA ILE A 149 -12.01 -0.46 13.21
C ILE A 149 -13.51 -0.61 12.92
N VAL A 150 -13.83 -1.27 11.80
CA VAL A 150 -15.19 -1.62 11.40
C VAL A 150 -15.20 -2.95 10.66
N SER A 151 -16.30 -3.70 10.79
CA SER A 151 -16.44 -4.99 10.12
C SER A 151 -17.85 -5.26 9.60
N LYS A 152 -17.94 -6.23 8.70
CA LYS A 152 -19.19 -6.83 8.22
C LYS A 152 -18.99 -8.34 8.11
N THR A 153 -19.75 -9.09 8.89
CA THR A 153 -19.66 -10.56 8.94
C THR A 153 -20.75 -11.21 8.09
N TYR A 154 -20.37 -12.20 7.29
CA TYR A 154 -21.27 -13.01 6.47
C TYR A 154 -21.24 -14.47 6.91
N GLU A 155 -22.41 -15.10 6.95
CA GLU A 155 -22.51 -16.56 7.00
C GLU A 155 -22.19 -17.14 5.63
N VAL A 156 -21.22 -18.04 5.53
CA VAL A 156 -20.80 -18.67 4.26
C VAL A 156 -21.97 -19.40 3.61
N GLY A 157 -22.80 -20.08 4.41
CA GLY A 157 -24.00 -20.78 3.93
C GLY A 157 -25.15 -19.85 3.48
N ALA A 158 -25.01 -18.54 3.66
CA ALA A 158 -25.99 -17.53 3.28
C ALA A 158 -25.31 -16.25 2.74
N LEU A 159 -24.23 -16.42 1.97
CA LEU A 159 -23.55 -15.31 1.32
C LEU A 159 -24.51 -14.57 0.37
N PRO A 160 -24.49 -13.23 0.34
CA PRO A 160 -25.23 -12.47 -0.66
C PRO A 160 -24.57 -12.62 -2.04
N ASP A 161 -25.26 -12.18 -3.09
CA ASP A 161 -24.71 -12.21 -4.45
C ASP A 161 -23.45 -11.31 -4.60
N ASP A 162 -22.68 -11.57 -5.67
CA ASP A 162 -21.45 -10.82 -5.97
C ASP A 162 -21.67 -9.31 -6.03
N SER A 163 -22.83 -8.84 -6.50
CA SER A 163 -23.09 -7.41 -6.59
C SER A 163 -23.08 -6.75 -5.21
N VAL A 164 -23.58 -7.44 -4.18
CA VAL A 164 -23.54 -6.97 -2.80
C VAL A 164 -22.10 -7.04 -2.27
N LEU A 165 -21.41 -8.17 -2.45
CA LEU A 165 -20.04 -8.37 -1.97
C LEU A 165 -19.07 -7.35 -2.56
N GLU A 166 -19.17 -7.07 -3.87
CA GLU A 166 -18.35 -6.07 -4.56
C GLU A 166 -18.65 -4.65 -4.08
N ARG A 167 -19.93 -4.30 -3.87
CA ARG A 167 -20.32 -3.00 -3.30
C ARG A 167 -19.79 -2.83 -1.89
N ASP A 168 -19.85 -3.87 -1.07
CA ASP A 168 -19.31 -3.84 0.29
C ASP A 168 -17.78 -3.70 0.27
N LEU A 169 -17.07 -4.43 -0.61
CA LEU A 169 -15.63 -4.26 -0.79
C LEU A 169 -15.27 -2.83 -1.20
N ALA A 170 -15.94 -2.28 -2.22
CA ALA A 170 -15.71 -0.91 -2.67
C ALA A 170 -15.99 0.13 -1.57
N ARG A 171 -17.01 -0.11 -0.74
CA ARG A 171 -17.30 0.71 0.44
C ARG A 171 -16.17 0.63 1.46
N PHE A 172 -15.66 -0.55 1.77
CA PHE A 172 -14.54 -0.73 2.70
C PHE A 172 -13.25 -0.08 2.17
N MET A 173 -12.99 -0.13 0.86
CA MET A 173 -11.87 0.61 0.25
C MET A 173 -12.04 2.13 0.41
N SER A 174 -13.26 2.64 0.27
CA SER A 174 -13.54 4.07 0.50
C SER A 174 -13.36 4.46 1.98
N LEU A 175 -13.79 3.61 2.90
CA LEU A 175 -13.59 3.81 4.35
C LEU A 175 -12.11 3.73 4.72
N TYR A 176 -11.35 2.83 4.11
CA TYR A 176 -9.90 2.73 4.28
C TYR A 176 -9.19 4.04 3.94
N VAL A 177 -9.48 4.63 2.78
CA VAL A 177 -8.90 5.92 2.37
C VAL A 177 -9.25 7.03 3.37
N ARG A 178 -10.52 7.11 3.80
CA ARG A 178 -10.95 8.09 4.82
C ARG A 178 -10.23 7.87 6.14
N ALA A 179 -10.16 6.63 6.62
CA ALA A 179 -9.47 6.30 7.87
C ALA A 179 -7.98 6.66 7.79
N ARG A 180 -7.32 6.47 6.64
CA ARG A 180 -5.93 6.88 6.41
C ARG A 180 -5.75 8.39 6.58
N ILE A 181 -6.65 9.18 6.00
CA ILE A 181 -6.66 10.65 6.13
C ILE A 181 -6.88 11.05 7.59
N GLU A 182 -7.90 10.53 8.25
CA GLU A 182 -8.22 10.88 9.64
C GLU A 182 -7.10 10.49 10.59
N ARG A 183 -6.49 9.31 10.40
CA ARG A 183 -5.33 8.89 11.17
C ARG A 183 -4.16 9.87 11.04
N SER A 184 -3.88 10.32 9.81
CA SER A 184 -2.85 11.33 9.56
C SER A 184 -3.18 12.67 10.19
N ASN A 185 -4.44 13.13 10.15
CA ASN A 185 -4.87 14.37 10.80
C ASN A 185 -4.73 14.29 12.33
N HIS A 186 -5.21 13.20 12.94
CA HIS A 186 -5.10 12.98 14.39
C HIS A 186 -3.66 12.92 14.86
N ALA A 187 -2.78 12.20 14.14
CA ALA A 187 -1.37 12.12 14.49
C ALA A 187 -0.64 13.47 14.38
N GLN A 188 -1.13 14.39 13.55
CA GLN A 188 -0.61 15.76 13.44
C GLN A 188 -1.13 16.66 14.57
N LEU A 189 -2.41 16.56 14.92
CA LEU A 189 -3.04 17.40 15.94
C LEU A 189 -2.65 17.00 17.37
N ASP A 190 -2.45 15.71 17.62
CA ASP A 190 -2.03 15.17 18.91
C ASP A 190 -0.97 14.07 18.69
N PRO A 191 0.32 14.45 18.60
CA PRO A 191 1.41 13.51 18.37
C PRO A 191 1.47 12.40 19.43
N GLY A 192 1.25 11.16 19.00
CA GLY A 192 1.23 9.99 19.88
C GLY A 192 -0.17 9.52 20.29
N SER A 193 -1.24 10.21 19.87
CA SER A 193 -2.64 9.79 20.06
C SER A 193 -3.00 8.54 19.27
N ILE A 194 -2.51 8.41 18.02
CA ILE A 194 -2.69 7.23 17.16
C ILE A 194 -1.35 6.73 16.62
N VAL A 195 -1.17 5.40 16.58
CA VAL A 195 0.04 4.79 16.02
C VAL A 195 -0.04 4.91 14.50
N LEU A 196 0.86 5.71 13.92
CA LEU A 196 1.15 5.60 12.51
C LEU A 196 1.93 4.31 12.27
N PRO A 197 1.84 3.68 11.08
CA PRO A 197 2.85 2.71 10.67
C PRO A 197 4.22 3.34 10.91
N ALA A 198 5.28 2.53 11.01
CA ALA A 198 6.61 3.13 10.94
C ALA A 198 6.62 4.04 9.70
N ARG A 199 6.60 5.37 9.90
CA ARG A 199 7.18 6.25 8.90
C ARG A 199 8.53 5.60 8.65
N PRO A 200 8.94 5.34 7.40
CA PRO A 200 10.37 5.30 7.18
C PRO A 200 10.85 6.56 7.89
N LEU A 201 11.68 6.40 8.94
CA LEU A 201 12.38 7.53 9.52
C LEU A 201 12.82 8.31 8.30
N VAL A 202 12.34 9.53 8.08
CA VAL A 202 12.85 10.33 6.97
C VAL A 202 14.31 10.48 7.35
N PRO A 203 15.22 9.77 6.67
CA PRO A 203 16.57 9.66 7.17
C PRO A 203 17.12 11.09 7.16
N SER A 204 17.78 11.51 8.24
CA SER A 204 18.43 12.83 8.24
C SER A 204 19.47 12.92 7.12
N GLU A 205 19.97 11.76 6.69
CA GLU A 205 20.93 11.57 5.61
C GLU A 205 20.28 10.70 4.52
N LEU A 206 20.26 11.20 3.29
CA LEU A 206 19.80 10.41 2.13
C LEU A 206 20.76 9.23 1.92
N ALA A 207 20.21 8.04 1.69
CA ALA A 207 21.00 6.86 1.36
C ALA A 207 20.52 6.29 0.02
N PHE A 208 21.42 6.27 -0.95
CA PHE A 208 21.15 5.69 -2.25
C PHE A 208 21.40 4.18 -2.22
N ALA A 209 20.32 3.42 -2.14
CA ALA A 209 20.34 1.97 -2.19
C ALA A 209 19.18 1.52 -3.10
N PRO A 210 19.29 1.73 -4.43
CA PRO A 210 18.27 1.25 -5.36
C PRO A 210 18.12 -0.27 -5.21
N LYS A 211 16.90 -0.77 -5.39
CA LYS A 211 16.64 -2.20 -5.25
C LYS A 211 17.45 -2.95 -6.32
N SER A 212 17.90 -4.16 -5.96
CA SER A 212 18.66 -5.03 -6.87
C SER A 212 17.87 -5.33 -8.15
N ASP A 213 18.57 -5.33 -9.29
CA ASP A 213 18.09 -5.89 -10.57
C ASP A 213 18.11 -7.43 -10.59
N GLU A 214 18.82 -8.06 -9.64
CA GLU A 214 18.74 -9.50 -9.40
C GLU A 214 17.51 -9.80 -8.55
N ASP A 215 16.67 -10.69 -9.07
CA ASP A 215 15.44 -11.15 -8.44
C ASP A 215 15.61 -11.26 -6.91
N TYR A 216 14.88 -10.43 -6.16
CA TYR A 216 14.53 -10.79 -4.79
C TYR A 216 13.54 -11.95 -4.89
N LEU A 217 14.07 -13.15 -5.13
CA LEU A 217 13.40 -14.41 -4.91
C LEU A 217 13.08 -14.49 -3.42
N VAL A 218 11.98 -13.88 -2.96
CA VAL A 218 11.24 -14.53 -1.90
C VAL A 218 10.78 -15.83 -2.54
N SER A 219 11.40 -16.94 -2.12
CA SER A 219 10.96 -18.28 -2.46
C SER A 219 9.60 -18.53 -1.83
N ILE A 220 8.56 -17.92 -2.38
CA ILE A 220 7.19 -18.45 -2.31
C ILE A 220 7.05 -19.29 -3.56
N ARG A 221 7.39 -20.58 -3.43
CA ARG A 221 7.19 -21.56 -4.49
C ARG A 221 5.72 -21.51 -4.92
N GLY A 222 5.47 -21.14 -6.18
CA GLY A 222 4.21 -21.41 -6.87
C GLY A 222 3.43 -20.21 -7.43
N VAL A 223 3.94 -18.98 -7.35
CA VAL A 223 3.31 -17.84 -8.02
C VAL A 223 4.30 -17.26 -9.02
N GLU A 224 3.98 -17.30 -10.31
CA GLU A 224 4.73 -16.54 -11.31
C GLU A 224 4.70 -15.06 -10.91
N ALA A 225 5.90 -14.48 -10.78
CA ALA A 225 6.09 -13.12 -10.34
C ALA A 225 5.23 -12.17 -11.17
N VAL A 226 4.32 -11.46 -10.51
CA VAL A 226 3.64 -10.29 -11.08
C VAL A 226 4.73 -9.33 -11.52
N ALA A 227 4.87 -9.16 -12.83
CA ALA A 227 5.87 -8.34 -13.49
C ALA A 227 5.59 -6.84 -13.30
N ARG A 228 5.56 -6.37 -12.05
CA ARG A 228 5.84 -4.96 -11.76
C ARG A 228 7.35 -4.75 -11.98
N SER A 229 7.68 -4.13 -13.11
CA SER A 229 8.65 -3.03 -13.11
C SER A 229 10.15 -3.30 -13.35
N ARG A 230 10.54 -4.36 -14.10
CA ARG A 230 11.95 -4.51 -14.58
C ARG A 230 12.53 -3.25 -15.25
N ARG A 231 11.69 -2.39 -15.84
CA ARG A 231 12.10 -1.12 -16.46
C ARG A 231 12.05 0.09 -15.51
N HIS A 232 11.26 0.03 -14.44
CA HIS A 232 11.10 1.14 -13.49
C HIS A 232 12.31 1.22 -12.56
N GLU A 233 12.64 0.14 -11.87
CA GLU A 233 13.80 0.08 -10.96
C GLU A 233 15.10 0.40 -11.71
N THR A 234 15.25 -0.09 -12.96
CA THR A 234 16.38 0.29 -13.81
C THR A 234 16.45 1.80 -14.07
N ILE A 235 15.33 2.49 -14.26
CA ILE A 235 15.31 3.93 -14.49
C ILE A 235 15.60 4.69 -13.20
N VAL A 236 15.03 4.26 -12.07
CA VAL A 236 15.33 4.83 -10.75
C VAL A 236 16.83 4.72 -10.46
N ARG A 237 17.39 3.52 -10.65
CA ARG A 237 18.82 3.24 -10.47
C ARG A 237 19.69 4.09 -11.39
N GLU A 238 19.40 4.08 -12.70
CA GLU A 238 20.15 4.87 -13.69
C GLU A 238 20.10 6.36 -13.39
N LEU A 239 18.92 6.90 -13.07
CA LEU A 239 18.77 8.32 -12.76
C LEU A 239 19.53 8.67 -11.48
N GLY A 240 19.41 7.87 -10.42
CA GLY A 240 20.12 8.11 -9.17
C GLY A 240 21.64 8.04 -9.33
N GLU A 241 22.17 7.05 -10.05
CA GLU A 241 23.61 6.94 -10.38
C GLU A 241 24.12 8.19 -11.14
N ILE A 242 23.31 8.73 -12.06
CA ILE A 242 23.61 9.94 -12.84
C ILE A 242 23.65 11.20 -11.97
N LEU A 243 22.78 11.27 -10.96
CA LEU A 243 22.69 12.41 -10.03
C LEU A 243 23.79 12.33 -8.96
N GLU A 244 24.12 11.13 -8.45
CA GLU A 244 25.27 10.93 -7.55
C GLU A 244 26.59 11.27 -8.25
N ALA A 245 26.75 10.87 -9.51
CA ALA A 245 27.94 11.20 -10.31
C ALA A 245 28.14 12.72 -10.52
N ARG A 246 27.08 13.52 -10.32
CA ARG A 246 27.12 14.99 -10.33
C ARG A 246 27.38 15.62 -8.96
N GLY A 247 27.54 14.79 -7.93
CA GLY A 247 27.77 15.24 -6.55
C GLY A 247 26.49 15.65 -5.82
N HIS A 248 25.31 15.23 -6.29
CA HIS A 248 24.07 15.38 -5.54
C HIS A 248 23.91 14.24 -4.53
N GLU A 249 23.28 14.54 -3.40
CA GLU A 249 22.91 13.49 -2.43
C GLU A 249 21.57 12.90 -2.86
N ALA A 250 21.56 11.62 -3.25
CA ALA A 250 20.35 10.91 -3.67
C ALA A 250 19.93 9.88 -2.62
N GLY A 251 18.63 9.66 -2.47
CA GLY A 251 18.08 8.68 -1.53
C GLY A 251 16.85 7.97 -2.05
N THR A 252 16.86 6.64 -1.97
CA THR A 252 15.71 5.76 -2.27
C THR A 252 15.04 5.24 -1.00
N ASN A 253 15.53 5.67 0.16
CA ASN A 253 15.11 5.22 1.49
C ASN A 253 13.90 5.98 2.05
N VAL A 254 13.29 6.88 1.27
CA VAL A 254 12.13 7.68 1.68
C VAL A 254 10.85 7.17 1.01
N HIS A 255 10.33 6.03 1.46
CA HIS A 255 9.06 5.51 0.91
C HIS A 255 7.85 6.38 1.33
N PRO A 256 6.80 6.49 0.49
CA PRO A 256 6.61 5.93 -0.87
C PRO A 256 7.28 6.69 -2.04
N ILE A 257 8.13 7.70 -1.79
CA ILE A 257 8.79 8.46 -2.85
C ILE A 257 9.85 7.58 -3.56
N ASP A 258 9.87 7.59 -4.90
CA ASP A 258 10.82 6.79 -5.67
C ASP A 258 12.27 7.27 -5.48
N LEU A 259 12.51 8.59 -5.54
CA LEU A 259 13.82 9.18 -5.36
C LEU A 259 13.72 10.59 -4.75
N GLU A 260 14.51 10.85 -3.71
CA GLU A 260 14.67 12.18 -3.12
C GLU A 260 16.11 12.64 -3.30
N VAL A 261 16.31 13.88 -3.76
CA VAL A 261 17.64 14.40 -4.11
C VAL A 261 17.86 15.76 -3.48
N LEU A 262 18.99 15.94 -2.80
CA LEU A 262 19.47 17.25 -2.36
C LEU A 262 20.49 17.76 -3.37
N ALA A 263 20.12 18.81 -4.11
CA ALA A 263 20.95 19.45 -5.12
C ALA A 263 20.90 20.97 -4.92
N LEU A 264 22.06 21.61 -4.78
CA LEU A 264 22.17 23.07 -4.59
C LEU A 264 21.28 23.60 -3.45
N GLU A 265 21.30 22.91 -2.30
CA GLU A 265 20.48 23.21 -1.10
C GLU A 265 18.96 23.10 -1.34
N ARG A 266 18.51 22.63 -2.51
CA ARG A 266 17.10 22.37 -2.83
C ARG A 266 16.82 20.87 -2.74
N ARG A 267 15.68 20.54 -2.14
CA ARG A 267 15.19 19.17 -2.03
C ARG A 267 14.24 18.88 -3.19
N TRP A 268 14.59 17.91 -4.01
CA TRP A 268 13.83 17.44 -5.17
C TRP A 268 13.13 16.14 -4.79
N MET A 269 11.81 16.13 -4.89
CA MET A 269 10.98 14.94 -4.69
C MET A 269 10.60 14.40 -6.07
N ILE A 270 11.18 13.27 -6.44
CA ILE A 270 11.14 12.73 -7.80
C ILE A 270 10.26 11.47 -7.81
N GLU A 271 9.19 11.49 -8.61
CA GLU A 271 8.37 10.32 -8.94
C GLU A 271 8.73 9.82 -10.34
N VAL A 272 9.05 8.54 -10.48
CA VAL A 272 9.52 7.93 -11.72
C VAL A 272 8.39 7.17 -12.42
N LYS A 273 8.17 7.46 -13.70
CA LYS A 273 7.15 6.79 -14.52
C LYS A 273 7.71 6.19 -15.80
N VAL A 274 7.37 4.92 -16.01
CA VAL A 274 7.61 4.24 -17.28
C VAL A 274 6.47 4.56 -18.22
N VAL A 275 6.77 5.32 -19.28
CA VAL A 275 5.85 5.49 -20.41
C VAL A 275 5.82 4.16 -21.18
N ARG A 276 4.62 3.61 -21.39
CA ARG A 276 4.42 2.36 -22.11
C ARG A 276 3.61 2.62 -23.37
N ASN A 277 4.05 2.06 -24.50
CA ASN A 277 3.32 2.13 -25.77
C ASN A 277 2.95 3.56 -26.22
N GLY A 278 3.77 4.56 -25.86
CA GLY A 278 3.49 5.98 -26.15
C GLY A 278 2.37 6.62 -25.33
N ASP A 279 1.81 5.93 -24.32
CA ASP A 279 0.79 6.51 -23.43
C ASP A 279 1.42 7.36 -22.32
N ALA A 280 1.89 8.54 -22.71
CA ALA A 280 2.38 9.57 -21.78
C ALA A 280 1.27 10.10 -20.86
N ARG A 281 0.00 10.01 -21.28
CA ARG A 281 -1.14 10.56 -20.55
C ARG A 281 -1.35 9.87 -19.21
N ALA A 282 -1.31 8.53 -19.19
CA ALA A 282 -1.45 7.76 -17.95
C ALA A 282 -0.32 8.08 -16.98
N ALA A 283 0.93 7.99 -17.46
CA ALA A 283 2.13 8.28 -16.68
C ALA A 283 2.11 9.69 -16.05
N VAL A 284 1.75 10.72 -16.82
CA VAL A 284 1.70 12.10 -16.34
C VAL A 284 0.62 12.28 -15.27
N ARG A 285 -0.57 11.70 -15.48
CA ARG A 285 -1.67 11.79 -14.50
C ARG A 285 -1.35 11.12 -13.18
N GLU A 286 -0.74 9.93 -13.24
CA GLU A 286 -0.28 9.21 -12.05
C GLU A 286 0.78 10.03 -11.30
N ALA A 287 1.80 10.54 -12.01
CA ALA A 287 2.84 11.37 -11.40
C ALA A 287 2.28 12.62 -10.71
N ILE A 288 1.32 13.32 -11.33
CA ILE A 288 0.65 14.47 -10.72
C ILE A 288 -0.04 14.07 -9.41
N GLY A 289 -0.83 12.99 -9.44
CA GLY A 289 -1.58 12.53 -8.27
C GLY A 289 -0.66 12.19 -7.11
N GLN A 290 0.35 11.36 -7.35
CA GLN A 290 1.29 10.93 -6.31
C GLN A 290 2.15 12.07 -5.78
N LEU A 291 2.69 12.95 -6.64
CA LEU A 291 3.52 14.07 -6.18
C LEU A 291 2.75 15.02 -5.26
N PHE A 292 1.49 15.33 -5.58
CA PHE A 292 0.66 16.15 -4.70
C PHE A 292 0.21 15.42 -3.44
N GLU A 293 -0.09 14.12 -3.52
CA GLU A 293 -0.39 13.28 -2.36
C GLU A 293 0.80 13.24 -1.39
N TYR A 294 1.99 12.91 -1.88
CA TYR A 294 3.21 12.84 -1.09
C TYR A 294 3.57 14.19 -0.49
N ARG A 295 3.40 15.28 -1.25
CA ARG A 295 3.59 16.64 -0.71
C ARG A 295 2.65 16.88 0.47
N TYR A 296 1.37 16.53 0.33
CA TYR A 296 0.38 16.76 1.38
C TYR A 296 0.63 15.92 2.64
N PHE A 297 0.94 14.62 2.49
CA PHE A 297 1.06 13.71 3.64
C PHE A 297 2.47 13.62 4.26
N LEU A 298 3.53 13.86 3.47
CA LEU A 298 4.92 13.61 3.89
C LEU A 298 5.77 14.88 3.99
N ARG A 299 5.41 15.95 3.27
CA ARG A 299 6.24 17.17 3.10
C ARG A 299 5.45 18.47 3.21
N ARG A 300 4.32 18.48 3.92
CA ARG A 300 3.38 19.63 3.98
C ARG A 300 4.06 20.96 4.31
N ASP A 301 4.99 20.93 5.27
CA ASP A 301 5.66 22.11 5.81
C ASP A 301 7.15 22.21 5.38
N GLN A 302 7.55 21.42 4.38
CA GLN A 302 8.94 21.39 3.89
C GLN A 302 8.98 21.90 2.45
N PRO A 303 9.86 22.87 2.11
CA PRO A 303 10.02 23.30 0.73
C PRO A 303 10.63 22.16 -0.08
N VAL A 304 9.87 21.67 -1.06
CA VAL A 304 10.30 20.63 -2.00
C VAL A 304 9.97 21.03 -3.43
N THR A 305 10.90 20.77 -4.36
CA THR A 305 10.64 20.84 -5.80
C THR A 305 9.99 19.54 -6.23
N LEU A 306 8.73 19.58 -6.65
CA LEU A 306 8.04 18.42 -7.21
C LEU A 306 8.64 18.11 -8.58
N THR A 307 8.97 16.84 -8.82
CA THR A 307 9.65 16.44 -10.05
C THR A 307 9.05 15.14 -10.58
N ALA A 308 8.63 15.14 -11.84
CA ALA A 308 8.19 13.92 -12.52
C ALA A 308 9.27 13.47 -13.51
N ALA A 309 9.76 12.24 -13.35
CA ALA A 309 10.79 11.65 -14.18
C ALA A 309 10.23 10.57 -15.10
N PHE A 310 10.47 10.66 -16.41
CA PHE A 310 9.88 9.76 -17.40
C PHE A 310 10.91 8.95 -18.18
N SER A 311 10.55 7.71 -18.51
CA SER A 311 11.40 6.79 -19.29
C SER A 311 11.71 7.24 -20.72
N GLU A 312 10.96 8.22 -21.23
CA GLU A 312 11.04 8.80 -22.58
C GLU A 312 10.25 10.14 -22.59
N PRO A 313 10.37 10.97 -23.64
CA PRO A 313 9.65 12.25 -23.71
C PRO A 313 8.13 12.09 -23.63
N VAL A 314 7.47 12.94 -22.85
CA VAL A 314 6.00 12.94 -22.70
C VAL A 314 5.29 13.92 -23.65
N GLY A 315 6.03 14.75 -24.37
CA GLY A 315 5.50 15.76 -25.30
C GLY A 315 5.24 17.11 -24.64
N ASP A 316 5.41 18.19 -25.42
CA ASP A 316 5.48 19.57 -24.93
C ASP A 316 4.22 20.01 -24.17
N ALA A 317 3.03 19.56 -24.60
CA ALA A 317 1.78 19.89 -23.93
C ALA A 317 1.71 19.34 -22.49
N TYR A 318 2.23 18.14 -22.25
CA TYR A 318 2.28 17.57 -20.90
C TYR A 318 3.41 18.15 -20.07
N VAL A 319 4.55 18.51 -20.69
CA VAL A 319 5.61 19.28 -20.01
C VAL A 319 5.07 20.62 -19.53
N GLN A 320 4.34 21.35 -20.38
CA GLN A 320 3.72 22.63 -20.01
C GLN A 320 2.72 22.46 -18.87
N LEU A 321 1.84 21.45 -18.94
CA LEU A 321 0.90 21.15 -17.86
C LEU A 321 1.61 20.92 -16.52
N LEU A 322 2.68 20.13 -16.51
CA LEU A 322 3.45 19.87 -15.29
C LEU A 322 4.06 21.16 -14.74
N GLN A 323 4.63 22.01 -15.59
CA GLN A 323 5.19 23.30 -15.17
C GLN A 323 4.13 24.25 -14.61
N GLU A 324 2.94 24.33 -15.21
CA GLU A 324 1.81 25.13 -14.70
C GLU A 324 1.34 24.65 -13.33
N LEU A 325 1.48 23.36 -13.04
CA LEU A 325 1.21 22.76 -11.73
C LEU A 325 2.37 22.91 -10.73
N GLY A 326 3.49 23.52 -11.13
CA GLY A 326 4.70 23.64 -10.30
C GLY A 326 5.46 22.33 -10.14
N ILE A 327 5.38 21.45 -11.14
CA ILE A 327 6.12 20.19 -11.23
C ILE A 327 7.18 20.32 -12.33
N GLU A 328 8.44 20.15 -11.96
CA GLU A 328 9.53 20.03 -12.91
C GLU A 328 9.46 18.66 -13.61
N ALA A 329 9.72 18.62 -14.92
CA ALA A 329 9.68 17.38 -15.69
C ALA A 329 11.08 17.03 -16.18
N ILE A 330 11.51 15.79 -15.97
CA ILE A 330 12.74 15.25 -16.56
C ILE A 330 12.41 13.99 -17.35
N TRP A 331 13.11 13.74 -18.44
CA TRP A 331 12.88 12.57 -19.28
C TRP A 331 14.14 12.08 -19.96
N LYS A 332 14.18 10.78 -20.23
CA LYS A 332 15.31 10.16 -20.92
C LYS A 332 15.26 10.46 -22.43
N SER A 333 16.33 11.07 -22.95
CA SER A 333 16.55 11.34 -24.37
C SER A 333 17.96 10.88 -24.76
N ARG A 334 18.11 9.62 -25.17
CA ARG A 334 19.42 8.98 -25.41
C ARG A 334 20.35 9.90 -26.23
N PRO A 335 21.56 10.25 -25.74
CA PRO A 335 22.31 9.63 -24.64
C PRO A 335 22.18 10.31 -23.25
N ARG A 336 21.28 11.27 -23.05
CA ARG A 336 21.22 12.08 -21.81
C ARG A 336 19.81 12.14 -21.22
N TRP A 337 19.72 12.64 -19.99
CA TRP A 337 18.46 13.15 -19.45
C TRP A 337 18.27 14.59 -19.92
N GLU A 338 17.05 14.90 -20.32
CA GLU A 338 16.59 16.25 -20.61
C GLU A 338 15.55 16.64 -19.55
N GLY A 339 15.20 17.91 -19.48
CA GLY A 339 14.15 18.33 -18.56
C GLY A 339 13.56 19.70 -18.86
N THR A 340 12.76 20.19 -17.95
CA THR A 340 12.36 21.60 -17.86
C THR A 340 13.58 22.47 -17.54
N PRO A 341 13.55 23.79 -17.83
CA PRO A 341 14.73 24.65 -17.65
C PRO A 341 15.32 24.59 -16.24
N ASP A 342 14.51 24.69 -15.19
CA ASP A 342 14.99 24.67 -13.81
C ASP A 342 15.62 23.32 -13.45
N ALA A 343 14.97 22.19 -13.79
CA ALA A 343 15.60 20.87 -13.65
C ALA A 343 16.90 20.71 -14.45
N ARG A 344 16.98 21.25 -15.67
CA ARG A 344 18.23 21.19 -16.46
C ARG A 344 19.37 21.91 -15.78
N PHE A 345 19.13 23.09 -15.22
CA PHE A 345 20.19 23.92 -14.63
C PHE A 345 20.54 23.52 -13.20
N ASN A 346 19.56 23.06 -12.42
CA ASN A 346 19.71 22.88 -10.98
C ASN A 346 19.72 21.41 -10.53
N LEU A 347 19.44 20.47 -11.43
CA LEU A 347 19.44 19.03 -11.13
C LEU A 347 20.24 18.18 -12.15
N LEU A 348 20.21 18.52 -13.45
CA LEU A 348 20.83 17.69 -14.50
C LEU A 348 22.16 18.24 -15.06
N ALA A 349 22.51 19.49 -14.73
CA ALA A 349 23.80 20.10 -15.08
C ALA A 349 24.89 19.53 -14.20
#